data_AF-A0A812YA11-F1
#
_entry.id   AF-A0A812YA11-F1
#
_cell.length_a   1.000
_cell.length_b   1.000
_cell.length_c   1.000
_cell.angle_alpha   90.00
_cell.angle_beta   90.00
_cell.angle_gamma   90.00
#
_symmetry.space_group_name_H-M   'P 1'
#
loop_
_entity.id
_entity.type
_entity.pdbx_description
1 polymer ?
#
loop_
_entity_poly.entity_id
_entity_poly.type
_entity_poly.pdbx_seq_one_letter_code
_entity_poly.pdbx_strand_id
1 'polypeptide(L)'
;MTVERPNDVTEWFESVPHLFAEQEWEVCERIGQSSLSHCHCPWGGRLLKLTISGIQVQNADTSKLLLRPEARAMHETRSSLWGCMELIEQLVSVPIVSRQTLCRAWPTNEDTTLMFSTNQCDPADALLICRPQAADQAGLVGIFAVSAEKFHQWMSTNRALWLDTALRAATHLLNRPGITDLRALDENMYTVLSIHSCKRGPPLLPLAPGSTEPAAVTIKTDERSQLGEWSRTPLGPDGKFRLVSFVKQFAANLGMRLKAYDSLDGQRLVHYQCAVRRDEWERIREEFLYAFLVQKRAYRRANGGSCAPWLAMDTEPRFAPDDRRVEVASQIKSRQQKPSQHKTVVRRTFIEVADDDSTEDEFAIIRERSNRRAKTFQSRNSWSSESD
;
A
#
# COMPACT_ATOMS: atom_id res chain seq x y z
N MET A 1 6.79 -6.31 26.28
CA MET A 1 6.55 -5.08 25.49
C MET A 1 5.24 -5.28 24.76
N THR A 2 4.29 -4.36 24.89
CA THR A 2 3.03 -4.40 24.13
C THR A 2 3.31 -3.90 22.72
N VAL A 3 3.09 -4.73 21.70
CA VAL A 3 3.19 -4.32 20.29
C VAL A 3 2.04 -3.33 20.03
N GLU A 4 2.37 -2.16 19.47
CA GLU A 4 1.36 -1.18 19.07
C GLU A 4 0.55 -1.70 17.87
N ARG A 5 -0.69 -1.22 17.75
CA ARG A 5 -1.54 -1.59 16.62
C ARG A 5 -1.08 -0.89 15.34
N PRO A 6 -1.15 -1.56 14.19
CA PRO A 6 -0.74 -0.97 12.93
C PRO A 6 -1.66 0.18 12.51
N ASN A 7 -1.07 1.33 12.18
CA ASN A 7 -1.74 2.56 11.75
C ASN A 7 -1.82 2.71 10.23
N ASP A 8 -1.07 1.87 9.50
CA ASP A 8 -1.07 1.81 8.05
C ASP A 8 -0.81 0.37 7.54
N VAL A 9 -0.92 0.20 6.23
CA VAL A 9 -0.74 -1.10 5.56
C VAL A 9 0.70 -1.63 5.71
N THR A 10 1.70 -0.76 5.76
CA THR A 10 3.10 -1.18 5.90
C THR A 10 3.36 -1.75 7.30
N GLU A 11 2.83 -1.09 8.34
CA GLU A 11 2.91 -1.55 9.74
C GLU A 11 2.27 -2.92 9.96
N TRP A 12 1.21 -3.26 9.21
CA TRP A 12 0.63 -4.60 9.22
C TRP A 12 1.62 -5.68 8.80
N PHE A 13 2.37 -5.44 7.73
CA PHE A 13 3.36 -6.40 7.22
C PHE A 13 4.60 -6.49 8.10
N GLU A 14 4.99 -5.40 8.75
CA GLU A 14 6.08 -5.42 9.74
C GLU A 14 5.68 -6.19 11.00
N SER A 15 4.45 -5.96 11.48
CA SER A 15 3.95 -6.57 12.71
C SER A 15 3.59 -8.05 12.53
N VAL A 16 3.12 -8.44 11.34
CA VAL A 16 2.74 -9.82 11.01
C VAL A 16 3.51 -10.28 9.77
N PRO A 17 4.83 -10.53 9.88
CA PRO A 17 5.64 -10.77 8.69
C PRO A 17 5.43 -12.17 8.08
N HIS A 18 4.72 -13.07 8.77
CA HIS A 18 4.26 -14.37 8.27
C HIS A 18 2.87 -14.31 7.59
N LEU A 19 2.38 -13.11 7.24
CA LEU A 19 1.05 -12.91 6.68
C LEU A 19 0.76 -13.80 5.45
N PHE A 20 1.75 -13.96 4.57
CA PHE A 20 1.66 -14.83 3.38
C PHE A 20 2.21 -16.22 3.58
N ALA A 21 2.95 -16.46 4.67
CA ALA A 21 3.39 -17.79 5.00
C ALA A 21 2.16 -18.65 5.35
N GLU A 22 2.24 -19.94 5.05
CA GLU A 22 1.34 -20.93 5.63
C GLU A 22 1.83 -21.38 7.00
N GLN A 23 3.14 -21.20 7.27
CA GLN A 23 3.72 -21.44 8.58
C GLN A 23 3.06 -20.49 9.60
N GLU A 24 2.80 -20.99 10.82
CA GLU A 24 2.17 -20.29 11.94
C GLU A 24 0.64 -20.09 11.85
N TRP A 25 0.01 -20.43 10.72
CA TRP A 25 -1.45 -20.41 10.60
C TRP A 25 -2.06 -21.78 10.87
N GLU A 26 -2.92 -21.87 11.89
CA GLU A 26 -3.72 -23.05 12.17
C GLU A 26 -4.96 -23.05 11.28
N VAL A 27 -5.08 -24.04 10.37
CA VAL A 27 -6.23 -24.16 9.46
C VAL A 27 -7.44 -24.70 10.22
N CYS A 28 -8.53 -23.94 10.20
CA CYS A 28 -9.77 -24.30 10.89
C CYS A 28 -10.77 -25.03 10.01
N GLU A 29 -10.84 -24.63 8.74
CA GLU A 29 -11.81 -25.10 7.75
C GLU A 29 -11.23 -24.90 6.34
N ARG A 30 -11.55 -25.83 5.42
CA ARG A 30 -11.14 -25.75 4.02
C ARG A 30 -12.26 -26.27 3.12
N ILE A 31 -12.69 -25.44 2.16
CA ILE A 31 -13.69 -25.78 1.16
C ILE A 31 -13.12 -25.45 -0.21
N GLY A 32 -12.78 -26.49 -0.99
CA GLY A 32 -12.13 -26.32 -2.29
C GLY A 32 -10.78 -25.60 -2.16
N GLN A 33 -10.64 -24.47 -2.86
CA GLN A 33 -9.45 -23.60 -2.81
C GLN A 33 -9.55 -22.48 -1.77
N SER A 34 -10.63 -22.46 -0.98
CA SER A 34 -10.84 -21.46 0.06
C SER A 34 -10.54 -22.07 1.43
N SER A 35 -9.98 -21.26 2.33
CA SER A 35 -9.65 -21.71 3.68
C SER A 35 -9.83 -20.61 4.71
N LEU A 36 -10.22 -21.03 5.92
CA LEU A 36 -10.21 -20.21 7.13
C LEU A 36 -9.11 -20.72 8.05
N SER A 37 -8.26 -19.82 8.51
CA SER A 37 -7.15 -20.11 9.41
C SER A 37 -6.99 -19.03 10.48
N HIS A 38 -6.25 -19.32 11.55
CA HIS A 38 -5.96 -18.33 12.58
C HIS A 38 -4.55 -18.44 13.16
N CYS A 39 -4.06 -17.36 13.75
CA CYS A 39 -2.85 -17.35 14.55
C CYS A 39 -2.99 -16.40 15.76
N HIS A 40 -1.95 -16.31 16.59
CA HIS A 40 -1.92 -15.34 17.68
C HIS A 40 -1.68 -13.93 17.15
N CYS A 41 -2.42 -12.95 17.67
CA CYS A 41 -2.27 -11.56 17.29
C CYS A 41 -1.16 -10.88 18.13
N PRO A 42 -0.13 -10.25 17.52
CA PRO A 42 0.98 -9.63 18.26
C PRO A 42 0.55 -8.53 19.23
N TRP A 43 -0.56 -7.84 18.94
CA TRP A 43 -1.16 -6.80 19.78
C TRP A 43 -2.38 -7.28 20.57
N GLY A 44 -2.53 -8.60 20.74
CA GLY A 44 -3.55 -9.24 21.58
C GLY A 44 -4.74 -9.82 20.81
N GLY A 45 -5.31 -10.90 21.32
CA GLY A 45 -6.42 -11.64 20.69
C GLY A 45 -5.96 -12.68 19.66
N ARG A 46 -6.67 -12.78 18.54
CA ARG A 46 -6.38 -13.69 17.42
C ARG A 46 -6.43 -12.93 16.10
N LEU A 47 -5.62 -13.36 15.14
CA LEU A 47 -5.80 -12.98 13.74
C LEU A 47 -6.54 -14.10 13.03
N LEU A 48 -7.61 -13.75 12.32
CA LEU A 48 -8.29 -14.64 11.40
C LEU A 48 -7.82 -14.34 9.98
N LYS A 49 -7.41 -15.36 9.25
CA LYS A 49 -7.04 -15.28 7.83
C LYS A 49 -7.99 -16.11 7.00
N LEU A 50 -8.71 -15.42 6.14
CA LEU A 50 -9.59 -15.93 5.12
C LEU A 50 -8.85 -15.89 3.78
N THR A 51 -8.70 -17.04 3.12
CA THR A 51 -8.13 -17.12 1.77
C THR A 51 -9.20 -17.64 0.83
N ILE A 52 -9.48 -16.89 -0.23
CA ILE A 52 -10.47 -17.21 -1.26
C ILE A 52 -9.77 -17.12 -2.61
N SER A 53 -9.91 -18.14 -3.44
CA SER A 53 -9.31 -18.18 -4.78
C SER A 53 -10.37 -18.41 -5.86
N GLY A 54 -10.05 -18.08 -7.10
CA GLY A 54 -10.90 -18.33 -8.26
C GLY A 54 -12.14 -17.44 -8.34
N ILE A 55 -12.11 -16.25 -7.72
CA ILE A 55 -13.23 -15.30 -7.83
C ILE A 55 -13.23 -14.75 -9.25
N GLN A 56 -14.28 -15.05 -10.02
CA GLN A 56 -14.47 -14.47 -11.35
C GLN A 56 -14.70 -12.97 -11.21
N VAL A 57 -13.98 -12.14 -11.96
CA VAL A 57 -14.10 -10.69 -11.93
C VAL A 57 -14.51 -10.17 -13.31
N GLN A 58 -15.67 -9.51 -13.37
CA GLN A 58 -16.19 -8.94 -14.61
C GLN A 58 -15.44 -7.67 -14.97
N ASN A 59 -14.99 -7.50 -16.22
CA ASN A 59 -14.49 -6.23 -16.79
C ASN A 59 -13.42 -5.50 -15.95
N ALA A 60 -12.47 -6.23 -15.37
CA ALA A 60 -11.47 -5.63 -14.49
C ALA A 60 -10.12 -5.44 -15.17
N ASP A 61 -9.60 -4.23 -15.08
CA ASP A 61 -8.16 -4.06 -14.96
C ASP A 61 -7.74 -4.70 -13.63
N THR A 62 -7.02 -5.81 -13.71
CA THR A 62 -6.58 -6.60 -12.56
C THR A 62 -5.70 -5.80 -11.60
N SER A 63 -5.12 -4.67 -12.03
CA SER A 63 -4.34 -3.78 -11.15
C SER A 63 -5.20 -2.89 -10.23
N LYS A 64 -6.53 -2.85 -10.42
CA LYS A 64 -7.47 -1.97 -9.70
C LYS A 64 -8.68 -2.75 -9.17
N LEU A 65 -8.45 -3.92 -8.59
CA LEU A 65 -9.52 -4.80 -8.08
C LEU A 65 -10.33 -4.15 -6.93
N LEU A 66 -9.66 -3.50 -5.99
CA LEU A 66 -10.32 -2.76 -4.91
C LEU A 66 -10.45 -1.28 -5.28
N LEU A 67 -11.64 -0.75 -5.01
CA LEU A 67 -12.03 0.62 -5.32
C LEU A 67 -11.78 1.55 -4.14
N ARG A 68 -11.50 2.84 -4.42
CA ARG A 68 -11.37 3.84 -3.37
C ARG A 68 -12.68 3.99 -2.57
N PRO A 69 -12.61 4.14 -1.24
CA PRO A 69 -13.79 4.40 -0.40
C PRO A 69 -14.61 5.60 -0.90
N GLU A 70 -13.96 6.66 -1.36
CA GLU A 70 -14.60 7.87 -1.86
C GLU A 70 -15.38 7.61 -3.15
N ALA A 71 -14.86 6.75 -4.02
CA ALA A 71 -15.54 6.36 -5.24
C ALA A 71 -16.84 5.59 -4.95
N ARG A 72 -16.77 4.67 -3.97
CA ARG A 72 -17.95 3.93 -3.49
C ARG A 72 -19.00 4.85 -2.87
N ALA A 73 -18.57 5.76 -1.99
CA ALA A 73 -19.46 6.75 -1.38
C ALA A 73 -20.13 7.68 -2.41
N MET A 74 -19.38 8.14 -3.42
CA MET A 74 -19.93 8.98 -4.48
C MET A 74 -20.94 8.23 -5.36
N HIS A 75 -20.70 6.96 -5.66
CA HIS A 75 -21.64 6.16 -6.42
C HIS A 75 -22.93 5.88 -5.63
N GLU A 76 -22.82 5.59 -4.33
CA GLU A 76 -23.97 5.34 -3.44
C GLU A 76 -24.84 6.59 -3.30
N THR A 77 -24.25 7.77 -3.15
CA THR A 77 -25.02 9.04 -3.10
C THR A 77 -25.75 9.35 -4.42
N ARG A 78 -25.23 8.92 -5.57
CA ARG A 78 -25.92 9.05 -6.88
C ARG A 78 -27.02 8.02 -7.07
N SER A 79 -26.84 6.85 -6.47
CA SER A 79 -27.72 5.70 -6.65
C SER A 79 -28.89 5.70 -5.67
N SER A 80 -29.44 6.87 -5.28
CA SER A 80 -30.51 7.02 -4.27
C SER A 80 -31.79 6.20 -4.50
N LEU A 81 -31.89 5.47 -5.62
CA LEU A 81 -32.92 4.47 -5.93
C LEU A 81 -32.59 3.04 -5.48
N TRP A 82 -31.36 2.76 -5.07
CA TRP A 82 -30.91 1.46 -4.58
C TRP A 82 -30.59 1.63 -3.12
N GLY A 83 -31.43 1.02 -2.27
CA GLY A 83 -31.33 1.09 -0.81
C GLY A 83 -29.89 0.96 -0.36
N CYS A 84 -29.51 1.81 0.60
CA CYS A 84 -28.24 1.75 1.31
C CYS A 84 -27.77 0.29 1.43
N MET A 85 -26.48 0.04 1.19
CA MET A 85 -25.86 -1.14 1.80
C MET A 85 -26.02 -0.97 3.32
N GLU A 86 -27.14 -1.45 3.85
CA GLU A 86 -27.24 -1.83 5.23
C GLU A 86 -26.17 -2.89 5.42
N LEU A 87 -25.08 -2.45 6.04
CA LEU A 87 -24.14 -3.35 6.70
C LEU A 87 -25.02 -4.36 7.45
N ILE A 88 -24.98 -5.62 7.02
CA ILE A 88 -25.82 -6.68 7.56
C ILE A 88 -25.64 -6.63 9.09
N GLU A 89 -26.71 -6.21 9.77
CA GLU A 89 -26.80 -5.85 11.19
C GLU A 89 -26.03 -4.60 11.69
N GLN A 90 -26.67 -3.44 11.57
CA GLN A 90 -26.37 -2.26 12.39
C GLN A 90 -26.91 -2.48 13.82
N LEU A 91 -26.24 -3.35 14.60
CA LEU A 91 -26.57 -3.63 16.01
C LEU A 91 -26.17 -2.49 16.98
N VAL A 92 -25.63 -1.37 16.47
CA VAL A 92 -25.13 -0.26 17.31
C VAL A 92 -25.66 1.06 16.78
N SER A 93 -26.30 1.83 17.66
CA SER A 93 -26.90 3.14 17.39
C SER A 93 -25.88 4.29 17.23
N VAL A 94 -24.58 3.99 17.34
CA VAL A 94 -23.50 4.98 17.27
C VAL A 94 -22.86 4.94 15.88
N PRO A 95 -22.66 6.09 15.20
CA PRO A 95 -22.00 6.12 13.90
C PRO A 95 -20.56 5.60 14.02
N ILE A 96 -20.29 4.46 13.39
CA ILE A 96 -18.96 3.86 13.35
C ILE A 96 -18.08 4.70 12.43
N VAL A 97 -17.08 5.37 13.01
CA VAL A 97 -16.01 6.01 12.23
C VAL A 97 -15.00 4.95 11.85
N SER A 98 -14.98 4.59 10.57
CA SER A 98 -13.97 3.69 10.00
C SER A 98 -12.96 4.49 9.19
N ARG A 99 -11.67 4.29 9.48
CA ARG A 99 -10.57 4.75 8.63
C ARG A 99 -10.29 3.67 7.60
N GLN A 100 -10.27 4.06 6.32
CA GLN A 100 -9.96 3.16 5.22
C GLN A 100 -8.76 3.68 4.44
N THR A 101 -7.78 2.80 4.19
CA THR A 101 -6.58 3.14 3.43
C THR A 101 -6.38 2.15 2.29
N LEU A 102 -6.49 2.64 1.06
CA LEU A 102 -6.23 1.85 -0.15
C LEU A 102 -4.77 2.02 -0.56
N CYS A 103 -4.10 0.90 -0.80
CA CYS A 103 -2.76 0.81 -1.38
C CYS A 103 -2.81 -0.01 -2.67
N ARG A 104 -2.32 0.53 -3.78
CA ARG A 104 -2.12 -0.24 -5.02
C ARG A 104 -0.67 -0.63 -5.19
N ALA A 105 -0.43 -1.70 -5.95
CA ALA A 105 0.89 -2.27 -6.19
C ALA A 105 1.64 -2.53 -4.87
N TRP A 106 0.92 -3.05 -3.88
CA TRP A 106 1.48 -3.39 -2.57
C TRP A 106 0.71 -4.53 -1.92
N PRO A 107 1.38 -5.57 -1.37
CA PRO A 107 2.84 -5.69 -1.19
C PRO A 107 3.63 -6.15 -2.41
N THR A 108 2.96 -6.70 -3.42
CA THR A 108 3.56 -6.94 -4.75
C THR A 108 2.99 -5.94 -5.76
N ASN A 109 3.64 -5.79 -6.91
CA ASN A 109 3.23 -4.83 -7.95
C ASN A 109 1.82 -5.09 -8.51
N GLU A 110 1.29 -6.30 -8.31
CA GLU A 110 -0.04 -6.71 -8.81
C GLU A 110 -1.12 -6.65 -7.73
N ASP A 111 -0.72 -6.53 -6.45
CA ASP A 111 -1.66 -6.57 -5.33
C ASP A 111 -2.36 -5.21 -5.14
N THR A 112 -3.65 -5.27 -4.82
CA THR A 112 -4.38 -4.14 -4.24
C THR A 112 -4.75 -4.47 -2.80
N THR A 113 -4.35 -3.60 -1.86
CA THR A 113 -4.60 -3.78 -0.43
C THR A 113 -5.52 -2.69 0.10
N LEU A 114 -6.49 -3.06 0.93
CA LEU A 114 -7.40 -2.14 1.61
C LEU A 114 -7.39 -2.45 3.10
N MET A 115 -6.97 -1.48 3.90
CA MET A 115 -7.00 -1.55 5.36
C MET A 115 -8.24 -0.85 5.90
N PHE A 116 -8.82 -1.42 6.94
CA PHE A 116 -9.89 -0.85 7.75
C PHE A 116 -9.42 -0.79 9.20
N SER A 117 -9.68 0.32 9.88
CA SER A 117 -9.58 0.39 11.33
C SER A 117 -10.77 1.13 11.92
N THR A 118 -11.26 0.66 13.05
CA THR A 118 -12.35 1.29 13.82
C THR A 118 -11.83 1.65 15.21
N ASN A 119 -12.17 2.86 15.67
CA ASN A 119 -11.68 3.36 16.97
C ASN A 119 -12.70 3.19 18.11
N GLN A 120 -13.85 2.55 17.88
CA GLN A 120 -14.98 2.55 18.82
C GLN A 120 -15.45 1.15 19.23
N CYS A 121 -15.72 1.01 20.53
CA CYS A 121 -16.39 -0.08 21.28
C CYS A 121 -15.86 -1.51 21.14
N ASP A 122 -15.27 -1.88 20.01
CA ASP A 122 -14.36 -3.01 19.86
C ASP A 122 -13.55 -2.77 18.58
N PRO A 123 -12.28 -2.33 18.71
CA PRO A 123 -11.46 -1.97 17.57
C PRO A 123 -11.25 -3.19 16.68
N ALA A 124 -11.82 -3.11 15.48
CA ALA A 124 -11.71 -4.13 14.45
C ALA A 124 -10.76 -3.59 13.38
N ASP A 125 -9.55 -4.15 13.37
CA ASP A 125 -8.59 -3.89 12.31
C ASP A 125 -8.68 -5.02 11.30
N ALA A 126 -8.80 -4.65 10.02
CA ALA A 126 -8.86 -5.60 8.94
C ALA A 126 -7.96 -5.20 7.78
N LEU A 127 -7.40 -6.19 7.11
CA LEU A 127 -6.58 -6.04 5.91
C LEU A 127 -7.12 -6.95 4.83
N LEU A 128 -7.56 -6.38 3.71
CA LEU A 128 -7.96 -7.11 2.52
C LEU A 128 -6.88 -6.97 1.46
N ILE A 129 -6.44 -8.08 0.89
CA ILE A 129 -5.43 -8.14 -0.17
C ILE A 129 -6.06 -8.87 -1.34
N CYS A 130 -6.29 -8.16 -2.44
CA CYS A 130 -6.73 -8.73 -3.70
C CYS A 130 -5.53 -8.94 -4.61
N ARG A 131 -5.42 -10.17 -5.15
CA ARG A 131 -4.37 -10.58 -6.07
C ARG A 131 -4.96 -11.12 -7.37
N PRO A 132 -4.52 -10.63 -8.55
CA PRO A 132 -4.84 -11.26 -9.83
C PRO A 132 -4.31 -12.70 -9.89
N GLN A 133 -5.14 -13.64 -10.36
CA GLN A 133 -4.74 -15.03 -10.60
C GLN A 133 -4.75 -15.36 -12.10
N ALA A 134 -5.68 -14.79 -12.85
CA ALA A 134 -5.78 -14.86 -14.30
C ALA A 134 -6.41 -13.56 -14.84
N ALA A 135 -6.64 -13.46 -16.16
CA ALA A 135 -7.21 -12.27 -16.79
C ALA A 135 -8.59 -11.88 -16.22
N ASP A 136 -9.38 -12.86 -15.81
CA ASP A 136 -10.74 -12.71 -15.27
C ASP A 136 -10.89 -13.33 -13.87
N GLN A 137 -9.79 -13.66 -13.20
CA GLN A 137 -9.80 -14.30 -11.88
C GLN A 137 -8.96 -13.56 -10.87
N ALA A 138 -9.48 -13.43 -9.65
CA ALA A 138 -8.77 -12.88 -8.51
C ALA A 138 -8.84 -13.82 -7.30
N GLY A 139 -7.79 -13.77 -6.49
CA GLY A 139 -7.79 -14.24 -5.12
C GLY A 139 -8.00 -13.08 -4.14
N LEU A 140 -8.64 -13.35 -3.02
CA LEU A 140 -8.79 -12.43 -1.89
C LEU A 140 -8.22 -13.09 -0.63
N VAL A 141 -7.31 -12.39 0.04
CA VAL A 141 -6.89 -12.70 1.40
C VAL A 141 -7.43 -11.64 2.33
N GLY A 142 -8.31 -12.01 3.24
CA GLY A 142 -8.84 -11.13 4.29
C GLY A 142 -8.26 -11.50 5.64
N ILE A 143 -7.73 -10.51 6.36
CA ILE A 143 -7.17 -10.69 7.70
C ILE A 143 -7.91 -9.80 8.66
N PHE A 144 -8.33 -10.36 9.79
CA PHE A 144 -9.15 -9.68 10.78
C PHE A 144 -8.55 -9.88 12.16
N ALA A 145 -8.25 -8.79 12.85
CA ALA A 145 -7.93 -8.84 14.27
C ALA A 145 -9.23 -8.95 15.07
N VAL A 146 -9.32 -9.98 15.90
CA VAL A 146 -10.49 -10.26 16.75
C VAL A 146 -10.07 -10.48 18.20
N SER A 147 -10.91 -10.03 19.13
CA SER A 147 -10.72 -10.33 20.55
C SER A 147 -10.81 -11.85 20.79
N ALA A 148 -10.16 -12.35 21.84
CA ALA A 148 -10.20 -13.77 22.18
C ALA A 148 -11.62 -14.27 22.42
N GLU A 149 -12.47 -13.46 23.07
CA GLU A 149 -13.88 -13.76 23.32
C GLU A 149 -14.67 -13.91 22.02
N LYS A 150 -14.60 -12.91 21.12
CA LYS A 150 -15.27 -12.97 19.81
C LYS A 150 -14.78 -14.12 18.96
N PHE A 151 -13.48 -14.39 19.00
CA PHE A 151 -12.90 -15.53 18.32
C PHE A 151 -13.55 -16.85 18.76
N HIS A 152 -13.66 -17.10 20.07
CA HIS A 152 -14.31 -18.32 20.57
C HIS A 152 -15.79 -18.41 20.15
N GLN A 153 -16.51 -17.29 20.18
CA GLN A 153 -17.90 -17.23 19.72
C GLN A 153 -18.04 -17.52 18.22
N TRP A 154 -17.14 -16.97 17.39
CA TRP A 154 -17.16 -17.20 15.94
C TRP A 154 -16.79 -18.65 15.61
N MET A 155 -15.77 -19.18 16.27
CA MET A 155 -15.25 -20.53 16.03
C MET A 155 -16.18 -21.65 16.52
N SER A 156 -17.10 -21.36 17.45
CA SER A 156 -18.13 -22.31 17.90
C SER A 156 -19.34 -22.36 16.95
N THR A 157 -19.53 -21.34 16.12
CA THR A 157 -20.57 -21.30 15.08
C THR A 157 -20.10 -22.07 13.82
N ASN A 158 -21.02 -22.54 13.00
CA ASN A 158 -20.75 -23.37 11.81
C ASN A 158 -19.72 -22.70 10.85
N ARG A 159 -18.46 -23.14 10.89
CA ARG A 159 -17.32 -22.56 10.15
C ARG A 159 -17.51 -22.59 8.64
N ALA A 160 -18.16 -23.64 8.13
CA ALA A 160 -18.46 -23.77 6.71
C ALA A 160 -19.43 -22.67 6.24
N LEU A 161 -20.41 -22.30 7.07
CA LEU A 161 -21.34 -21.20 6.78
C LEU A 161 -20.61 -19.85 6.69
N TRP A 162 -19.63 -19.61 7.58
CA TRP A 162 -18.81 -18.40 7.53
C TRP A 162 -17.99 -18.32 6.24
N LEU A 163 -17.36 -19.41 5.83
CA LEU A 163 -16.54 -19.45 4.62
C LEU A 163 -17.40 -19.24 3.35
N ASP A 164 -18.59 -19.85 3.28
CA ASP A 164 -19.55 -19.62 2.18
C ASP A 164 -20.04 -18.16 2.15
N THR A 165 -20.41 -17.61 3.32
CA THR A 165 -20.84 -16.21 3.45
C THR A 165 -19.74 -15.25 2.99
N ALA A 166 -18.51 -15.50 3.39
CA ALA A 166 -17.38 -14.66 3.04
C ALA A 166 -17.02 -14.76 1.54
N LEU A 167 -17.16 -15.94 0.92
CA LEU A 167 -17.05 -16.11 -0.53
C LEU A 167 -18.11 -15.31 -1.29
N ARG A 168 -19.37 -15.36 -0.85
CA ARG A 168 -20.44 -14.55 -1.45
C ARG A 168 -20.17 -13.06 -1.29
N ALA A 169 -19.75 -12.63 -0.10
CA ALA A 169 -19.40 -11.24 0.17
C ALA A 169 -18.22 -10.76 -0.69
N ALA A 170 -17.17 -11.56 -0.83
CA ALA A 170 -16.02 -11.26 -1.68
C ALA A 170 -16.41 -11.17 -3.17
N THR A 171 -17.22 -12.12 -3.63
CA THR A 171 -17.72 -12.14 -5.01
C THR A 171 -18.59 -10.90 -5.28
N HIS A 172 -19.47 -10.54 -4.34
CA HIS A 172 -20.27 -9.33 -4.43
C HIS A 172 -19.41 -8.07 -4.39
N LEU A 173 -18.41 -7.99 -3.50
CA LEU A 173 -17.51 -6.85 -3.41
C LEU A 173 -16.80 -6.56 -4.75
N LEU A 174 -16.34 -7.60 -5.43
CA LEU A 174 -15.61 -7.50 -6.70
C LEU A 174 -16.51 -7.40 -7.94
N ASN A 175 -17.79 -7.78 -7.83
CA ASN A 175 -18.76 -7.83 -8.95
C ASN A 175 -20.11 -7.20 -8.63
N ARG A 176 -20.16 -6.19 -7.74
CA ARG A 176 -21.43 -5.56 -7.37
C ARG A 176 -22.11 -4.95 -8.61
N PRO A 177 -23.45 -4.86 -8.64
CA PRO A 177 -24.15 -4.10 -9.67
C PRO A 177 -23.58 -2.68 -9.81
N GLY A 178 -23.32 -2.24 -11.04
CA GLY A 178 -22.67 -0.95 -11.32
C GLY A 178 -21.14 -0.94 -11.18
N ILE A 179 -20.48 -2.10 -11.06
CA ILE A 179 -19.01 -2.16 -10.88
C ILE A 179 -18.23 -1.44 -11.99
N THR A 180 -18.71 -1.47 -13.24
CA THR A 180 -18.10 -0.75 -14.36
C THR A 180 -18.11 0.75 -14.14
N ASP A 181 -19.26 1.31 -13.74
CA ASP A 181 -19.41 2.75 -13.47
C ASP A 181 -18.59 3.17 -12.26
N LEU A 182 -18.55 2.33 -11.23
CA LEU A 182 -17.71 2.51 -10.05
C LEU A 182 -16.21 2.55 -10.40
N ARG A 183 -15.74 1.68 -11.30
CA ARG A 183 -14.34 1.68 -11.78
C ARG A 183 -14.03 2.92 -12.60
N ALA A 184 -14.93 3.31 -13.50
CA ALA A 184 -14.78 4.54 -14.27
C ALA A 184 -14.75 5.78 -13.36
N LEU A 185 -15.59 5.81 -12.32
CA LEU A 185 -15.60 6.88 -11.33
C LEU A 185 -14.30 6.90 -10.53
N ASP A 186 -13.84 5.74 -10.06
CA ASP A 186 -12.59 5.61 -9.34
C ASP A 186 -11.39 6.08 -10.18
N GLU A 187 -11.29 5.65 -11.44
CA GLU A 187 -10.23 6.09 -12.35
C GLU A 187 -10.20 7.61 -12.55
N ASN A 188 -11.36 8.24 -12.59
CA ASN A 188 -11.50 9.67 -12.80
C ASN A 188 -11.58 10.50 -11.52
N MET A 189 -11.44 9.88 -10.34
CA MET A 189 -11.65 10.55 -9.05
C MET A 189 -10.62 11.66 -8.78
N TYR A 190 -9.37 11.44 -9.17
CA TYR A 190 -8.26 12.36 -8.97
C TYR A 190 -7.64 12.76 -10.30
N THR A 191 -7.07 13.95 -10.35
CA THR A 191 -6.12 14.35 -11.39
C THR A 191 -4.78 14.65 -10.73
N VAL A 192 -3.70 14.24 -11.40
CA VAL A 192 -2.33 14.47 -10.94
C VAL A 192 -1.77 15.68 -11.68
N LEU A 193 -1.43 16.70 -10.91
CA LEU A 193 -0.76 17.89 -11.40
C LEU A 193 0.75 17.68 -11.30
N SER A 194 1.49 18.13 -12.30
CA SER A 194 2.96 18.09 -12.31
C SER A 194 3.50 19.45 -12.72
N ILE A 195 4.54 19.93 -12.03
CA ILE A 195 5.22 21.17 -12.42
C ILE A 195 6.61 20.87 -12.97
N HIS A 196 6.93 21.52 -14.08
CA HIS A 196 8.19 21.39 -14.78
C HIS A 196 8.89 22.74 -14.91
N SER A 197 10.16 22.72 -15.31
CA SER A 197 10.94 23.91 -15.69
C SER A 197 11.25 24.91 -14.57
N CYS A 198 11.38 24.45 -13.32
CA CYS A 198 11.78 25.27 -12.17
C CYS A 198 13.30 25.49 -12.04
N LYS A 199 14.04 25.62 -13.15
CA LYS A 199 15.53 25.68 -13.13
C LYS A 199 16.09 26.91 -12.42
N ARG A 200 15.31 27.99 -12.32
CA ARG A 200 15.70 29.26 -11.68
C ARG A 200 15.01 29.46 -10.33
N GLY A 201 14.71 28.36 -9.65
CA GLY A 201 14.05 28.35 -8.35
C GLY A 201 12.55 28.07 -8.42
N PRO A 202 11.90 27.95 -7.24
CA PRO A 202 10.48 27.67 -7.11
C PRO A 202 9.58 28.70 -7.81
N PRO A 203 8.36 28.31 -8.25
CA PRO A 203 7.36 29.27 -8.71
C PRO A 203 7.08 30.36 -7.65
N LEU A 204 6.47 31.45 -8.07
CA LEU A 204 6.07 32.55 -7.19
C LEU A 204 4.63 32.35 -6.74
N LEU A 205 4.30 32.83 -5.55
CA LEU A 205 2.93 32.87 -5.03
C LEU A 205 2.36 34.27 -5.25
N PRO A 206 1.08 34.42 -5.61
CA PRO A 206 0.42 35.72 -5.56
C PRO A 206 0.38 36.18 -4.10
N LEU A 207 0.53 37.47 -3.84
CA LEU A 207 0.43 37.99 -2.48
C LEU A 207 -1.01 37.82 -1.98
N ALA A 208 -1.20 37.32 -0.75
CA ALA A 208 -2.54 37.15 -0.21
C ALA A 208 -3.23 38.51 -0.02
N PRO A 209 -4.56 38.63 -0.24
CA PRO A 209 -5.29 39.86 -0.02
C PRO A 209 -5.08 40.39 1.41
N GLY A 210 -4.61 41.63 1.53
CA GLY A 210 -4.32 42.26 2.82
C GLY A 210 -3.02 41.81 3.50
N SER A 211 -2.16 41.05 2.81
CA SER A 211 -0.82 40.73 3.32
C SER A 211 0.00 42.00 3.51
N THR A 212 0.74 42.07 4.61
CA THR A 212 1.73 43.13 4.89
C THR A 212 3.14 42.74 4.43
N GLU A 213 3.33 41.52 3.94
CA GLU A 213 4.62 41.06 3.45
C GLU A 213 5.03 41.83 2.18
N PRO A 214 6.31 42.25 2.06
CA PRO A 214 6.76 42.95 0.87
C PRO A 214 6.76 42.02 -0.34
N ALA A 215 6.24 42.52 -1.47
CA ALA A 215 6.28 41.80 -2.74
C ALA A 215 7.74 41.57 -3.18
N ALA A 216 8.06 40.35 -3.58
CA ALA A 216 9.36 40.01 -4.19
C ALA A 216 9.46 40.53 -5.64
N VAL A 217 8.32 40.62 -6.33
CA VAL A 217 8.23 41.26 -7.65
C VAL A 217 6.84 41.86 -7.87
N THR A 218 6.82 43.04 -8.48
CA THR A 218 5.59 43.69 -8.94
C THR A 218 5.56 43.71 -10.46
N ILE A 219 4.43 43.33 -11.04
CA ILE A 219 4.14 43.42 -12.47
C ILE A 219 2.91 44.29 -12.70
N LYS A 220 2.87 44.97 -13.84
CA LYS A 220 1.67 45.67 -14.28
C LYS A 220 0.68 44.62 -14.82
N THR A 221 -0.46 44.50 -14.18
CA THR A 221 -1.63 43.77 -14.67
C THR A 221 -2.69 44.77 -15.13
N ASP A 222 -3.76 44.27 -15.73
CA ASP A 222 -4.98 45.06 -15.94
C ASP A 222 -5.53 45.55 -14.59
N GLU A 223 -6.14 46.74 -14.57
CA GLU A 223 -6.61 47.42 -13.34
C GLU A 223 -7.59 46.58 -12.50
N ARG A 224 -8.18 45.53 -13.09
CA ARG A 224 -9.12 44.63 -12.43
C ARG A 224 -8.47 43.43 -11.75
N SER A 225 -7.19 43.16 -11.99
CA SER A 225 -6.52 41.96 -11.47
C SER A 225 -5.68 42.24 -10.23
N GLN A 226 -5.97 41.54 -9.14
CA GLN A 226 -5.19 41.56 -7.89
C GLN A 226 -3.83 40.83 -8.02
N LEU A 227 -3.42 40.43 -9.23
CA LEU A 227 -2.23 39.63 -9.51
C LEU A 227 -0.98 40.48 -9.79
N GLY A 228 -0.92 41.69 -9.26
CA GLY A 228 0.19 42.62 -9.45
C GLY A 228 1.42 42.27 -8.62
N GLU A 229 1.23 41.65 -7.46
CA GLU A 229 2.27 41.46 -6.44
C GLU A 229 2.48 39.97 -6.15
N TRP A 230 3.75 39.58 -6.07
CA TRP A 230 4.16 38.19 -5.97
C TRP A 230 5.26 37.99 -4.92
N SER A 231 5.15 36.95 -4.11
CA SER A 231 6.14 36.54 -3.12
C SER A 231 6.86 35.25 -3.52
N ARG A 232 7.98 34.96 -2.85
CA ARG A 232 8.74 33.73 -3.06
C ARG A 232 8.02 32.57 -2.37
N THR A 233 7.94 31.40 -3.03
CA THR A 233 7.40 30.20 -2.39
C THR A 233 8.32 29.75 -1.26
N PRO A 234 7.81 29.55 -0.03
CA PRO A 234 8.59 29.00 1.07
C PRO A 234 9.01 27.58 0.73
N LEU A 235 10.27 27.26 1.02
CA LEU A 235 10.79 25.89 0.89
C LEU A 235 10.34 25.07 2.10
N GLY A 236 10.22 23.75 1.91
CA GLY A 236 9.95 22.83 3.01
C GLY A 236 11.08 22.79 4.05
N PRO A 237 10.90 22.09 5.17
CA PRO A 237 11.92 21.93 6.21
C PRO A 237 13.19 21.24 5.70
N ASP A 238 13.08 20.47 4.62
CA ASP A 238 14.19 19.84 3.91
C ASP A 238 14.86 20.75 2.87
N GLY A 239 14.48 22.04 2.82
CA GLY A 239 14.94 22.99 1.81
C GLY A 239 14.43 22.67 0.40
N LYS A 240 13.46 21.75 0.25
CA LYS A 240 12.96 21.33 -1.06
C LYS A 240 11.62 21.98 -1.38
N PHE A 241 11.41 22.26 -2.66
CA PHE A 241 10.12 22.66 -3.18
C PHE A 241 9.15 21.47 -3.16
N ARG A 242 7.90 21.71 -2.77
CA ARG A 242 6.83 20.71 -2.76
C ARG A 242 5.59 21.27 -3.46
N LEU A 243 5.18 20.62 -4.54
CA LEU A 243 4.04 21.08 -5.35
C LEU A 243 2.75 21.10 -4.54
N VAL A 244 2.53 20.12 -3.65
CA VAL A 244 1.36 20.09 -2.75
C VAL A 244 1.21 21.38 -1.93
N SER A 245 2.32 21.90 -1.39
CA SER A 245 2.33 23.09 -0.55
C SER A 245 2.11 24.34 -1.40
N PHE A 246 2.75 24.39 -2.57
CA PHE A 246 2.54 25.46 -3.53
C PHE A 246 1.09 25.53 -4.00
N VAL A 247 0.49 24.43 -4.44
CA VAL A 247 -0.90 24.40 -4.95
C VAL A 247 -1.88 24.82 -3.86
N LYS A 248 -1.72 24.33 -2.62
CA LYS A 248 -2.53 24.77 -1.47
C LYS A 248 -2.44 26.27 -1.24
N GLN A 249 -1.22 26.80 -1.13
CA GLN A 249 -1.00 28.22 -0.85
C GLN A 249 -1.42 29.11 -2.02
N PHE A 250 -1.15 28.70 -3.25
CA PHE A 250 -1.52 29.42 -4.46
C PHE A 250 -3.05 29.52 -4.58
N ALA A 251 -3.78 28.43 -4.37
CA ALA A 251 -5.24 28.45 -4.35
C ALA A 251 -5.77 29.33 -3.21
N ALA A 252 -5.23 29.18 -1.99
CA ALA A 252 -5.64 29.97 -0.83
C ALA A 252 -5.44 31.47 -1.02
N ASN A 253 -4.29 31.90 -1.56
CA ASN A 253 -3.99 33.31 -1.83
C ASN A 253 -4.90 33.91 -2.92
N LEU A 254 -5.54 33.08 -3.73
CA LEU A 254 -6.54 33.49 -4.72
C LEU A 254 -7.98 33.40 -4.18
N GLY A 255 -8.17 33.07 -2.89
CA GLY A 255 -9.49 32.87 -2.30
C GLY A 255 -10.19 31.57 -2.73
N MET A 256 -9.46 30.65 -3.38
CA MET A 256 -9.98 29.37 -3.83
C MET A 256 -9.79 28.27 -2.77
N ARG A 257 -10.75 27.34 -2.70
CA ARG A 257 -10.66 26.16 -1.82
C ARG A 257 -10.31 24.93 -2.64
N LEU A 258 -9.07 24.47 -2.52
CA LEU A 258 -8.60 23.26 -3.20
C LEU A 258 -7.80 22.39 -2.21
N LYS A 259 -8.16 21.11 -2.11
CA LYS A 259 -7.36 20.14 -1.38
C LYS A 259 -6.35 19.49 -2.34
N ALA A 260 -5.07 19.61 -2.00
CA ALA A 260 -3.99 18.88 -2.66
C ALA A 260 -3.39 17.83 -1.73
N TYR A 261 -2.99 16.72 -2.31
CA TYR A 261 -2.44 15.55 -1.63
C TYR A 261 -1.05 15.25 -2.21
N ASP A 262 -0.11 14.91 -1.33
CA ASP A 262 1.23 14.45 -1.70
C ASP A 262 1.33 12.93 -1.78
N SER A 263 0.21 12.24 -1.64
CA SER A 263 0.09 10.80 -1.81
C SER A 263 -1.12 10.46 -2.68
N LEU A 264 -1.03 9.31 -3.34
CA LEU A 264 -2.11 8.71 -4.12
C LEU A 264 -1.99 7.19 -3.97
N ASP A 265 -3.10 6.51 -3.74
CA ASP A 265 -3.15 5.04 -3.58
C ASP A 265 -2.15 4.51 -2.54
N GLY A 266 -2.06 5.23 -1.41
CA GLY A 266 -1.18 4.91 -0.29
C GLY A 266 0.31 5.11 -0.57
N GLN A 267 0.68 5.64 -1.74
CA GLN A 267 2.06 5.89 -2.13
C GLN A 267 2.33 7.40 -2.18
N ARG A 268 3.51 7.82 -1.74
CA ARG A 268 3.91 9.24 -1.78
C ARG A 268 4.32 9.62 -3.20
N LEU A 269 3.78 10.72 -3.71
CA LEU A 269 4.16 11.29 -5.01
C LEU A 269 5.52 11.99 -4.91
N VAL A 270 6.22 12.06 -6.03
CA VAL A 270 7.43 12.88 -6.17
C VAL A 270 7.14 14.37 -5.89
N HIS A 271 8.12 15.11 -5.37
CA HIS A 271 7.93 16.47 -4.83
C HIS A 271 7.42 17.52 -5.84
N TYR A 272 7.54 17.28 -7.14
CA TYR A 272 7.01 18.15 -8.20
C TYR A 272 5.66 17.66 -8.75
N GLN A 273 5.02 16.68 -8.12
CA GLN A 273 3.66 16.22 -8.38
C GLN A 273 2.77 16.37 -7.15
N CYS A 274 1.46 16.49 -7.38
CA CYS A 274 0.43 16.35 -6.35
C CYS A 274 -0.86 15.83 -6.96
N ALA A 275 -1.67 15.13 -6.18
CA ALA A 275 -3.02 14.76 -6.57
C ALA A 275 -4.03 15.79 -6.05
N VAL A 276 -5.06 16.06 -6.82
CA VAL A 276 -6.22 16.87 -6.43
C VAL A 276 -7.48 16.15 -6.86
N ARG A 277 -8.59 16.35 -6.15
CA ARG A 277 -9.88 15.79 -6.59
C ARG A 277 -10.28 16.41 -7.93
N ARG A 278 -10.66 15.58 -8.90
CA ARG A 278 -10.97 16.05 -10.26
C ARG A 278 -12.14 17.04 -10.27
N ASP A 279 -13.20 16.76 -9.50
CA ASP A 279 -14.37 17.63 -9.44
C ASP A 279 -14.08 18.98 -8.77
N GLU A 280 -13.22 19.02 -7.75
CA GLU A 280 -12.77 20.28 -7.14
C GLU A 280 -11.86 21.06 -8.11
N TRP A 281 -10.97 20.37 -8.81
CA TRP A 281 -10.07 20.97 -9.78
C TRP A 281 -10.81 21.63 -10.93
N GLU A 282 -11.71 20.91 -11.61
CA GLU A 282 -12.44 21.46 -12.77
C GLU A 282 -13.25 22.71 -12.42
N ARG A 283 -13.76 22.85 -11.18
CA ARG A 283 -14.48 24.05 -10.75
C ARG A 283 -13.62 25.32 -10.72
N ILE A 284 -12.32 25.18 -10.44
CA ILE A 284 -11.42 26.32 -10.24
C ILE A 284 -10.32 26.42 -11.32
N ARG A 285 -10.27 25.45 -12.22
CA ARG A 285 -9.18 25.25 -13.18
C ARG A 285 -8.92 26.49 -14.03
N GLU A 286 -9.96 27.13 -14.55
CA GLU A 286 -9.82 28.29 -15.44
C GLU A 286 -9.19 29.48 -14.72
N GLU A 287 -9.70 29.84 -13.54
CA GLU A 287 -9.18 30.93 -12.71
C GLU A 287 -7.74 30.63 -12.24
N PHE A 288 -7.48 29.39 -11.83
CA PHE A 288 -6.14 28.95 -11.43
C PHE A 288 -5.14 29.07 -12.59
N LEU A 289 -5.50 28.57 -13.78
CA LEU A 289 -4.61 28.61 -14.95
C LEU A 289 -4.40 30.04 -15.47
N TYR A 290 -5.41 30.90 -15.39
CA TYR A 290 -5.27 32.33 -15.69
C TYR A 290 -4.25 32.98 -14.74
N ALA A 291 -4.40 32.79 -13.44
CA ALA A 291 -3.45 33.32 -12.46
C ALA A 291 -2.04 32.75 -12.66
N PHE A 292 -1.93 31.46 -12.98
CA PHE A 292 -0.66 30.80 -13.27
C PHE A 292 0.01 31.36 -14.54
N LEU A 293 -0.77 31.77 -15.54
CA LEU A 293 -0.22 32.44 -16.73
C LEU A 293 0.41 33.78 -16.39
N VAL A 294 -0.25 34.57 -15.52
CA VAL A 294 0.28 35.83 -15.00
C VAL A 294 1.53 35.58 -14.15
N GLN A 295 1.51 34.54 -13.32
CA GLN A 295 2.65 34.09 -12.52
C GLN A 295 3.90 33.85 -13.38
N LYS A 296 3.75 33.25 -14.56
CA LYS A 296 4.89 33.01 -15.48
C LYS A 296 5.55 34.32 -15.94
N ARG A 297 4.78 35.41 -16.11
CA ARG A 297 5.34 36.73 -16.45
C ARG A 297 6.11 37.30 -15.26
N ALA A 298 5.54 37.24 -14.07
CA ALA A 298 6.20 37.66 -12.83
C ALA A 298 7.50 36.86 -12.58
N TYR A 299 7.47 35.55 -12.80
CA TYR A 299 8.63 34.67 -12.64
C TYR A 299 9.79 35.06 -13.57
N ARG A 300 9.51 35.28 -14.86
CA ARG A 300 10.53 35.72 -15.83
C ARG A 300 11.11 37.06 -15.46
N ARG A 301 10.29 37.99 -14.94
CA ARG A 301 10.77 39.29 -14.46
C ARG A 301 11.66 39.15 -13.23
N ALA A 302 11.28 38.31 -12.27
CA ALA A 302 12.01 38.13 -11.01
C ALA A 302 13.31 37.33 -11.16
N ASN A 303 13.37 36.37 -12.07
CA ASN A 303 14.49 35.43 -12.21
C ASN A 303 15.27 35.59 -13.53
N GLY A 304 14.82 36.49 -14.41
CA GLY A 304 15.32 36.62 -15.78
C GLY A 304 15.04 35.39 -16.66
N GLY A 305 15.42 35.50 -17.95
CA GLY A 305 15.37 34.39 -18.91
C GLY A 305 14.00 34.16 -19.57
N SER A 306 13.97 33.25 -20.55
CA SER A 306 12.78 32.91 -21.34
C SER A 306 11.94 31.77 -20.73
N CYS A 307 12.57 30.89 -19.96
CA CYS A 307 11.93 29.74 -19.33
C CYS A 307 11.15 30.16 -18.07
N ALA A 308 9.97 29.58 -17.89
CA ALA A 308 9.13 29.74 -16.70
C ALA A 308 8.53 28.38 -16.31
N PRO A 309 8.07 28.22 -15.05
CA PRO A 309 7.38 27.01 -14.63
C PRO A 309 6.21 26.69 -15.55
N TRP A 310 6.00 25.40 -15.79
CA TRP A 310 4.89 24.89 -16.58
C TRP A 310 4.14 23.84 -15.78
N LEU A 311 2.83 24.02 -15.65
CA LEU A 311 1.94 23.11 -14.93
C LEU A 311 1.26 22.20 -15.96
N ALA A 312 1.48 20.90 -15.82
CA ALA A 312 0.83 19.83 -16.55
C ALA A 312 -0.33 19.28 -15.71
N MET A 313 -1.40 18.89 -16.39
CA MET A 313 -2.56 18.21 -15.80
C MET A 313 -2.62 16.78 -16.32
N ASP A 314 -3.33 15.89 -15.62
CA ASP A 314 -3.53 14.49 -16.01
C ASP A 314 -2.22 13.75 -16.33
N THR A 315 -1.16 14.09 -15.59
CA THR A 315 0.12 13.39 -15.75
C THR A 315 0.07 12.02 -15.08
N GLU A 316 0.81 11.05 -15.61
CA GLU A 316 0.97 9.77 -14.93
C GLU A 316 1.63 9.97 -13.55
N PRO A 317 1.08 9.37 -12.48
CA PRO A 317 1.64 9.51 -11.15
C PRO A 317 3.01 8.85 -11.07
N ARG A 318 3.97 9.57 -10.49
CA ARG A 318 5.30 9.07 -10.16
C ARG A 318 5.47 9.09 -8.65
N PHE A 319 5.88 7.96 -8.12
CA PHE A 319 6.01 7.78 -6.69
C PHE A 319 7.46 8.00 -6.25
N ALA A 320 7.62 8.66 -5.10
CA ALA A 320 8.91 8.78 -4.46
C ALA A 320 9.34 7.40 -3.93
N PRO A 321 10.65 7.10 -3.92
CA PRO A 321 11.15 5.91 -3.25
C PRO A 321 10.69 5.89 -1.79
N ASP A 322 10.22 4.73 -1.36
CA ASP A 322 9.83 4.47 0.03
C ASP A 322 10.71 3.33 0.53
N ASP A 323 11.83 3.70 1.16
CA ASP A 323 12.86 2.75 1.62
C ASP A 323 12.27 1.70 2.58
N ARG A 324 11.29 2.11 3.40
CA ARG A 324 10.57 1.23 4.33
C ARG A 324 9.80 0.14 3.57
N ARG A 325 9.07 0.52 2.52
CA ARG A 325 8.39 -0.44 1.65
C ARG A 325 9.37 -1.36 0.92
N VAL A 326 10.49 -0.83 0.44
CA VAL A 326 11.51 -1.67 -0.22
C VAL A 326 12.04 -2.73 0.74
N GLU A 327 12.33 -2.33 1.98
CA GLU A 327 12.79 -3.23 3.03
C GLU A 327 11.74 -4.30 3.34
N VAL A 328 10.50 -3.91 3.64
CA VAL A 328 9.40 -4.84 3.95
C VAL A 328 9.13 -5.81 2.79
N ALA A 329 9.12 -5.32 1.54
CA ALA A 329 8.96 -6.19 0.38
C ALA A 329 10.11 -7.20 0.23
N SER A 330 11.34 -6.80 0.54
CA SER A 330 12.49 -7.70 0.53
C SER A 330 12.36 -8.82 1.58
N GLN A 331 11.86 -8.48 2.78
CA GLN A 331 11.61 -9.44 3.85
C GLN A 331 10.47 -10.41 3.50
N ILE A 332 9.39 -9.91 2.88
CA ILE A 332 8.29 -10.77 2.39
C ILE A 332 8.82 -11.76 1.34
N LYS A 333 9.61 -11.28 0.38
CA LYS A 333 10.18 -12.12 -0.69
C LYS A 333 11.13 -13.18 -0.14
N SER A 334 12.03 -12.83 0.77
CA SER A 334 12.98 -13.78 1.35
C SER A 334 12.29 -14.89 2.12
N ARG A 335 11.19 -14.58 2.81
CA ARG A 335 10.37 -15.57 3.54
C ARG A 335 9.58 -16.48 2.61
N GLN A 336 8.98 -15.92 1.54
CA GLN A 336 8.27 -16.73 0.54
C GLN A 336 9.21 -17.68 -0.23
N GLN A 337 10.46 -17.26 -0.41
CA GLN A 337 11.45 -18.06 -1.12
C GLN A 337 12.09 -19.15 -0.28
N LYS A 338 12.04 -19.10 1.06
CA LYS A 338 12.56 -20.19 1.90
C LYS A 338 11.61 -21.38 1.73
N PRO A 339 11.93 -22.39 0.89
CA PRO A 339 11.03 -23.51 0.74
C PRO A 339 10.99 -24.22 2.09
N SER A 340 9.81 -24.66 2.51
CA SER A 340 9.65 -25.59 3.65
C SER A 340 10.28 -26.97 3.38
N GLN A 341 11.05 -27.10 2.30
CA GLN A 341 11.89 -28.26 2.07
C GLN A 341 12.99 -28.23 3.11
N HIS A 342 12.78 -29.00 4.19
CA HIS A 342 13.87 -29.44 5.05
C HIS A 342 15.05 -29.82 4.17
N LYS A 343 16.21 -29.24 4.45
CA LYS A 343 17.44 -29.52 3.70
C LYS A 343 17.75 -31.00 3.89
N THR A 344 17.33 -31.82 2.94
CA THR A 344 17.54 -33.25 2.96
C THR A 344 18.95 -33.51 2.43
N VAL A 345 19.81 -34.06 3.27
CA VAL A 345 21.17 -34.44 2.90
C VAL A 345 21.19 -35.94 2.76
N VAL A 346 21.42 -36.43 1.53
CA VAL A 346 21.59 -37.87 1.30
C VAL A 346 23.03 -38.27 1.62
N ARG A 347 23.23 -39.11 2.64
CA ARG A 347 24.54 -39.64 3.01
C ARG A 347 24.52 -41.15 3.02
N ARG A 348 25.39 -41.77 2.21
CA ARG A 348 25.63 -43.24 2.20
C ARG A 348 24.33 -44.05 2.26
N THR A 349 23.36 -43.72 1.40
CA THR A 349 22.00 -44.32 1.29
C THR A 349 20.94 -43.92 2.33
N PHE A 350 21.23 -43.04 3.29
CA PHE A 350 20.24 -42.48 4.22
C PHE A 350 19.87 -41.04 3.86
N ILE A 351 18.60 -40.67 4.05
CA ILE A 351 18.12 -39.29 3.95
C ILE A 351 18.14 -38.69 5.36
N GLU A 352 19.09 -37.81 5.63
CA GLU A 352 19.11 -37.01 6.85
C GLU A 352 18.28 -35.75 6.61
N VAL A 353 17.20 -35.57 7.36
CA VAL A 353 16.49 -34.29 7.45
C VAL A 353 17.34 -33.43 8.38
N ALA A 354 18.00 -32.40 7.85
CA ALA A 354 18.72 -31.46 8.71
C ALA A 354 17.69 -30.70 9.56
N ASP A 355 17.85 -30.74 10.88
CA ASP A 355 17.10 -29.87 11.78
C ASP A 355 17.57 -28.43 11.56
N ASP A 356 16.61 -27.52 11.36
CA ASP A 356 16.83 -26.13 10.89
C ASP A 356 17.65 -25.28 11.88
N ASP A 357 17.91 -25.79 13.10
CA ASP A 357 18.70 -25.15 14.16
C ASP A 357 20.19 -25.55 14.15
N SER A 358 20.60 -26.47 13.29
CA SER A 358 22.02 -26.85 13.18
C SER A 358 22.79 -25.78 12.40
N THR A 359 23.42 -24.86 13.15
CA THR A 359 24.27 -23.80 12.61
C THR A 359 25.34 -24.35 11.65
N GLU A 360 25.71 -23.58 10.61
CA GLU A 360 26.72 -24.03 9.63
C GLU A 360 28.05 -24.46 10.27
N ASP A 361 28.36 -23.90 11.44
CA ASP A 361 29.52 -24.27 12.26
C ASP A 361 29.46 -25.71 12.78
N GLU A 362 28.26 -26.20 13.15
CA GLU A 362 28.09 -27.60 13.58
C GLU A 362 28.30 -28.56 12.41
N PHE A 363 27.83 -28.20 11.20
CA PHE A 363 28.11 -28.97 9.99
C PHE A 363 29.59 -28.96 9.61
N ALA A 364 30.30 -27.85 9.82
CA ALA A 364 31.74 -27.78 9.61
C ALA A 364 32.48 -28.72 10.57
N ILE A 365 32.12 -28.71 11.87
CA ILE A 365 32.69 -29.59 12.88
C ILE A 365 32.39 -31.07 12.57
N ILE A 366 31.18 -31.41 12.14
CA ILE A 366 30.81 -32.79 11.78
C ILE A 366 31.54 -33.25 10.52
N ARG A 367 31.69 -32.39 9.50
CA ARG A 367 32.50 -32.70 8.30
C ARG A 367 33.97 -32.94 8.66
N GLU A 368 34.51 -32.12 9.56
CA GLU A 368 35.90 -32.23 10.01
C GLU A 368 36.12 -33.52 10.83
N ARG A 369 35.13 -33.96 11.62
CA ARG A 369 35.15 -35.26 12.32
C ARG A 369 35.02 -36.45 11.36
N SER A 370 34.18 -36.36 10.32
CA SER A 370 33.98 -37.43 9.34
C SER A 370 35.22 -37.71 8.48
N ASN A 371 36.06 -36.70 8.25
CA ASN A 371 37.32 -36.85 7.51
C ASN A 371 38.46 -37.50 8.34
N ARG A 372 38.28 -37.72 9.65
CA ARG A 372 39.21 -38.50 10.47
C ARG A 372 38.96 -40.00 10.29
N ARG A 373 39.17 -40.49 9.06
CA ARG A 373 39.15 -41.93 8.76
C ARG A 373 40.36 -42.59 9.42
N ALA A 374 40.13 -43.67 10.17
CA ALA A 374 41.19 -44.48 10.77
C ALA A 374 42.18 -44.96 9.70
N LYS A 375 43.47 -44.60 9.86
CA LYS A 375 44.57 -45.21 9.11
C LYS A 375 44.57 -46.70 9.39
N THR A 376 44.12 -47.49 8.42
CA THR A 376 44.24 -48.94 8.44
C THR A 376 45.75 -49.25 8.41
N PHE A 377 46.24 -49.91 9.46
CA PHE A 377 47.63 -50.38 9.53
C PHE A 377 47.90 -51.30 8.32
N GLN A 378 48.82 -50.90 7.46
CA GLN A 378 49.41 -51.80 6.46
C GLN A 378 50.20 -52.88 7.21
N SER A 379 49.78 -54.13 7.10
CA SER A 379 50.53 -55.29 7.57
C SER A 379 51.84 -55.40 6.79
N ARG A 380 52.94 -55.30 7.52
CA ARG A 380 54.31 -55.44 7.04
C ARG A 380 54.57 -56.93 6.74
N ASN A 381 54.47 -57.34 5.47
CA ASN A 381 54.95 -58.65 5.04
C ASN A 381 56.49 -58.59 4.91
N SER A 382 57.20 -59.24 5.83
CA SER A 382 58.62 -59.57 5.67
C SER A 382 58.73 -60.88 4.89
N TRP A 383 59.20 -60.80 3.65
CA TRP A 383 59.80 -61.93 2.95
C TRP A 383 61.30 -61.70 2.92
N SER A 384 62.04 -62.44 3.74
CA SER A 384 63.48 -62.62 3.64
C SER A 384 63.73 -64.03 3.14
N SER A 385 64.08 -64.13 1.86
CA SER A 385 64.72 -65.29 1.26
C SER A 385 66.22 -65.04 1.27
N GLU A 386 66.95 -65.76 2.12
CA GLU A 386 68.39 -65.97 1.97
C GLU A 386 68.67 -67.47 2.04
N SER A 387 69.44 -67.87 1.04
CA SER A 387 70.01 -69.15 0.67
C SER A 387 70.77 -69.87 1.79
N ASP A 388 70.62 -71.19 1.85
CA ASP A 388 71.70 -72.16 1.58
C ASP A 388 71.11 -73.51 1.14
#